data_AF-A0A4Q4PFJ2-F1
#
_entry.id   AF-A0A4Q4PFJ2-F1
#
_cell.length_a   1.000
_cell.length_b   1.000
_cell.length_c   1.000
_cell.angle_alpha   90.00
_cell.angle_beta   90.00
_cell.angle_gamma   90.00
#
_symmetry.space_group_name_H-M   'P 1'
#
loop_
_entity.id
_entity.type
_entity.pdbx_description
1 polymer ?
#
loop_
_entity_poly.entity_id
_entity_poly.type
_entity_poly.pdbx_seq_one_letter_code
_entity_poly.pdbx_strand_id
1 'polypeptide(L)'
;MIRICARVTTRSSAYKATPFRNSPIYTARQFSSSQWRKEDPRISDFGREIVDEFAVMREKYDTPKHTIVLAHGLLGFDELRIAGQFIPGIQYWRGITDALAHKGIEVIVAAVPPSGSIEARSAKLAESIAVKAKGKQVNIIAGLDSRYMISQLRPTDFKILSLTTIATPHRGSAFADYMFQTIGPRRIKRVYSVMEYFGFETGAFSQLTQEYMQNSFNPKTPDIPDVRYFSYGASLEPTRWSVFAPSHAIIKQKEGVNDGLVSVQSSRWGDYKGTLIGVSHLDLINWTNRLKWFFWELTGSKRNFNAIAFYLDICDMLAKEDL
;
A
#
# COMPACT_ATOMS: atom_id res chain seq x y z
N MET A 1 24.93 -78.25 -34.21
CA MET A 1 24.50 -78.23 -32.79
C MET A 1 23.11 -77.62 -32.72
N ILE A 2 22.20 -78.38 -32.15
CA ILE A 2 20.77 -78.09 -31.94
C ILE A 2 20.61 -77.14 -30.74
N ARG A 3 19.68 -76.17 -30.82
CA ARG A 3 18.75 -75.65 -29.78
C ARG A 3 18.05 -74.40 -30.32
N ILE A 4 16.85 -74.48 -30.89
CA ILE A 4 15.50 -74.57 -30.29
C ILE A 4 14.98 -73.24 -29.70
N CYS A 5 14.02 -72.69 -30.45
CA CYS A 5 12.75 -72.01 -30.11
C CYS A 5 12.65 -70.95 -29.01
N ALA A 6 12.05 -69.80 -29.39
CA ALA A 6 10.66 -69.51 -29.03
C ALA A 6 10.03 -68.48 -30.01
N ARG A 7 8.89 -68.84 -30.60
CA ARG A 7 7.94 -67.95 -31.30
C ARG A 7 7.06 -67.27 -30.26
N VAL A 8 6.74 -65.98 -30.46
CA VAL A 8 5.39 -65.44 -30.19
C VAL A 8 5.03 -64.42 -31.26
N THR A 9 3.97 -64.73 -31.99
CA THR A 9 3.19 -63.86 -32.87
C THR A 9 2.31 -62.90 -32.07
N THR A 10 2.08 -61.66 -32.52
CA THR A 10 0.76 -61.18 -32.99
C THR A 10 0.65 -59.66 -33.19
N ARG A 11 -0.11 -59.32 -34.25
CA ARG A 11 -1.02 -58.17 -34.43
C ARG A 11 -0.44 -56.76 -34.65
N SER A 12 -0.42 -56.41 -35.94
CA SER A 12 -0.59 -55.05 -36.45
C SER A 12 -1.90 -54.44 -35.96
N SER A 13 -1.82 -53.25 -35.37
CA SER A 13 -2.95 -52.35 -35.12
C SER A 13 -2.60 -50.98 -35.70
N ALA A 14 -3.41 -50.56 -36.66
CA ALA A 14 -3.33 -49.26 -37.31
C ALA A 14 -3.76 -48.17 -36.31
N TYR A 15 -2.87 -47.20 -36.05
CA TYR A 15 -3.25 -45.94 -35.43
C TYR A 15 -2.87 -44.77 -36.34
N LYS A 16 -3.89 -44.01 -36.69
CA LYS A 16 -3.87 -42.80 -37.50
C LYS A 16 -2.94 -41.75 -36.89
N ALA A 17 -2.06 -41.18 -37.71
CA ALA A 17 -1.26 -40.02 -37.36
C ALA A 17 -2.15 -38.76 -37.37
N THR A 18 -2.26 -38.08 -36.23
CA THR A 18 -2.73 -36.69 -36.13
C THR A 18 -1.50 -35.76 -36.16
N PRO A 19 -1.55 -34.61 -36.85
CA PRO A 19 -0.39 -33.74 -36.97
C PRO A 19 -0.13 -32.99 -35.65
N PHE A 20 1.10 -33.09 -35.16
CA PHE A 20 1.60 -32.30 -34.03
C PHE A 20 1.51 -30.81 -34.35
N ARG A 21 0.65 -30.10 -33.61
CA ARG A 21 0.61 -28.63 -33.61
C ARG A 21 1.77 -28.15 -32.74
N ASN A 22 2.82 -27.64 -33.37
CA ASN A 22 3.91 -26.95 -32.69
C ASN A 22 3.37 -25.66 -32.05
N SER A 23 3.00 -25.75 -30.77
CA SER A 23 2.83 -24.57 -29.92
C SER A 23 4.21 -24.14 -29.42
N PRO A 24 4.68 -22.91 -29.68
CA PRO A 24 5.91 -22.42 -29.10
C PRO A 24 5.74 -22.37 -27.57
N ILE A 25 6.57 -23.12 -26.86
CA ILE A 25 6.70 -23.03 -25.41
C ILE A 25 7.31 -21.66 -25.12
N TYR A 26 6.46 -20.67 -24.91
CA TYR A 26 6.85 -19.46 -24.21
C TYR A 26 7.04 -19.85 -22.75
N THR A 27 8.27 -20.18 -22.36
CA THR A 27 8.69 -20.21 -20.96
C THR A 27 8.73 -18.78 -20.45
N ALA A 28 7.54 -18.22 -20.22
CA ALA A 28 7.39 -17.13 -19.28
C ALA A 28 7.82 -17.70 -17.92
N ARG A 29 9.01 -17.31 -17.44
CA ARG A 29 9.34 -17.47 -16.02
C ARG A 29 8.35 -16.61 -15.25
N GLN A 30 7.18 -17.17 -14.94
CA GLN A 30 6.38 -16.69 -13.83
C GLN A 30 7.25 -16.88 -12.60
N PHE A 31 7.86 -15.81 -12.10
CA PHE A 31 8.21 -15.74 -10.69
C PHE A 31 6.88 -15.78 -9.93
N SER A 32 6.34 -16.99 -9.74
CA SER A 32 5.14 -17.22 -8.95
C SER A 32 5.52 -17.07 -7.48
N SER A 33 5.73 -15.82 -7.06
CA SER A 33 5.79 -15.47 -5.65
C SER A 33 4.42 -15.62 -4.97
N SER A 34 3.38 -16.03 -5.69
CA SER A 34 2.04 -16.23 -5.16
C SER A 34 1.88 -17.58 -4.46
N GLN A 35 2.61 -18.63 -4.87
CA GLN A 35 2.42 -19.96 -4.30
C GLN A 35 2.94 -20.05 -2.85
N TRP A 36 4.15 -19.57 -2.57
CA TRP A 36 4.68 -19.57 -1.20
C TRP A 36 3.89 -18.69 -0.23
N ARG A 37 3.22 -17.63 -0.74
CA ARG A 37 2.36 -16.75 0.08
C ARG A 37 1.12 -17.48 0.60
N LYS A 38 0.59 -18.42 -0.19
CA LYS A 38 -0.55 -19.26 0.17
C LYS A 38 -0.18 -20.39 1.13
N GLU A 39 1.12 -20.65 1.30
CA GLU A 39 1.66 -21.70 2.16
C GLU A 39 2.12 -21.17 3.53
N ASP A 40 2.12 -19.85 3.78
CA ASP A 40 2.45 -19.29 5.10
C ASP A 40 1.30 -19.58 6.08
N PRO A 41 1.48 -20.45 7.09
CA PRO A 41 0.40 -20.87 7.98
C PRO A 41 -0.12 -19.73 8.88
N ARG A 42 0.60 -18.59 8.96
CA ARG A 42 0.14 -17.38 9.67
C ARG A 42 -0.89 -16.59 8.87
N ILE A 43 -1.07 -16.92 7.59
CA ILE A 43 -2.00 -16.27 6.68
C ILE A 43 -3.15 -17.26 6.42
N SER A 44 -4.19 -17.18 7.24
CA SER A 44 -5.38 -18.02 7.08
C SER A 44 -6.34 -17.52 5.97
N ASP A 45 -6.29 -16.23 5.64
CA ASP A 45 -7.07 -15.61 4.57
C ASP A 45 -6.27 -14.44 3.99
N PHE A 46 -5.80 -14.54 2.74
CA PHE A 46 -5.04 -13.48 2.08
C PHE A 46 -5.93 -12.37 1.47
N GLY A 47 -7.26 -12.56 1.49
CA GLY A 47 -8.22 -11.67 0.85
C GLY A 47 -8.06 -11.61 -0.67
N ARG A 48 -8.65 -10.59 -1.30
CA ARG A 48 -8.51 -10.34 -2.74
C ARG A 48 -7.06 -9.96 -3.08
N GLU A 49 -6.44 -10.66 -4.02
CA GLU A 49 -5.14 -10.29 -4.58
C GLU A 49 -5.31 -9.38 -5.79
N ILE A 50 -4.61 -8.24 -5.81
CA ILE A 50 -4.63 -7.28 -6.90
C ILE A 50 -3.24 -7.24 -7.53
N VAL A 51 -3.09 -7.90 -8.69
CA VAL A 51 -1.78 -8.12 -9.32
C VAL A 51 -1.45 -7.06 -10.37
N ASP A 52 -2.38 -6.81 -11.30
CA ASP A 52 -2.16 -5.93 -12.45
C ASP A 52 -3.39 -5.08 -12.82
N GLU A 53 -4.44 -5.10 -12.00
CA GLU A 53 -5.67 -4.33 -12.27
C GLU A 53 -5.40 -2.82 -12.40
N PHE A 54 -4.37 -2.33 -11.71
CA PHE A 54 -3.93 -0.94 -11.74
C PHE A 54 -2.63 -0.75 -12.51
N ALA A 55 -2.25 -1.69 -13.38
CA ALA A 55 -1.07 -1.56 -14.24
C ALA A 55 -1.23 -0.42 -15.26
N VAL A 56 -2.46 -0.21 -15.75
CA VAL A 56 -2.81 0.75 -16.81
C VAL A 56 -4.04 1.54 -16.40
N MET A 57 -4.12 2.80 -16.80
CA MET A 57 -5.32 3.62 -16.60
C MET A 57 -6.44 3.14 -17.51
N ARG A 58 -7.66 3.02 -16.96
CA ARG A 58 -8.87 2.77 -17.75
C ARG A 58 -9.25 4.01 -18.57
N GLU A 59 -9.97 3.80 -19.67
CA GLU A 59 -10.49 4.92 -20.47
C GLU A 59 -11.50 5.77 -19.68
N LYS A 60 -12.35 5.08 -18.90
CA LYS A 60 -13.40 5.69 -18.09
C LYS A 60 -13.30 5.29 -16.62
N TYR A 61 -13.47 6.30 -15.77
CA TYR A 61 -13.69 6.20 -14.33
C TYR A 61 -14.94 7.01 -14.01
N ASP A 62 -15.81 6.48 -13.16
CA ASP A 62 -16.87 7.26 -12.55
C ASP A 62 -16.27 8.17 -11.47
N THR A 63 -16.89 9.32 -11.24
CA THR A 63 -16.35 10.36 -10.34
C THR A 63 -17.23 10.51 -9.10
N PRO A 64 -16.65 10.59 -7.90
CA PRO A 64 -17.40 10.69 -6.66
C PRO A 64 -18.15 12.03 -6.59
N LYS A 65 -19.29 12.04 -5.90
CA LYS A 65 -20.11 13.25 -5.74
C LYS A 65 -19.53 14.20 -4.70
N HIS A 66 -18.80 13.65 -3.73
CA HIS A 66 -18.30 14.40 -2.58
C HIS A 66 -16.80 14.64 -2.67
N THR A 67 -16.35 15.70 -2.00
CA THR A 67 -14.97 16.18 -2.08
C THR A 67 -14.00 15.13 -1.52
N ILE A 68 -12.91 14.87 -2.25
CA ILE A 68 -11.85 13.99 -1.78
C ILE A 68 -10.88 14.78 -0.91
N VAL A 69 -10.55 14.25 0.28
CA VAL A 69 -9.47 14.76 1.13
C VAL A 69 -8.31 13.78 1.06
N LEU A 70 -7.14 14.27 0.65
CA LEU A 70 -5.89 13.52 0.70
C LEU A 70 -5.03 14.04 1.86
N ALA A 71 -4.67 13.17 2.79
CA ALA A 71 -3.78 13.50 3.89
C ALA A 71 -2.64 12.49 4.00
N HIS A 72 -1.42 12.99 4.21
CA HIS A 72 -0.23 12.16 4.23
C HIS A 72 -0.01 11.48 5.59
N GLY A 73 0.70 10.35 5.58
CA GLY A 73 1.08 9.61 6.78
C GLY A 73 2.25 10.21 7.54
N LEU A 74 2.77 9.45 8.51
CA LEU A 74 3.93 9.85 9.30
C LEU A 74 5.11 10.02 8.33
N LEU A 75 5.83 11.14 8.45
CA LEU A 75 6.96 11.55 7.57
C LEU A 75 6.56 11.93 6.14
N GLY A 76 5.27 12.10 5.88
CA GLY A 76 4.84 12.86 4.72
C GLY A 76 5.14 14.35 4.89
N PHE A 77 5.27 15.03 3.76
CA PHE A 77 5.46 16.48 3.62
C PHE A 77 4.49 16.94 2.54
N ASP A 78 4.03 18.19 2.54
CA ASP A 78 3.22 18.68 1.41
C ASP A 78 4.09 18.84 0.14
N GLU A 79 5.25 19.48 0.32
CA GLU A 79 6.20 19.80 -0.73
C GLU A 79 7.63 19.72 -0.16
N LEU A 80 8.45 18.79 -0.66
CA LEU A 80 9.87 18.70 -0.30
C LEU A 80 10.72 19.49 -1.31
N ARG A 81 11.32 20.60 -0.87
CA ARG A 81 12.23 21.40 -1.71
C ARG A 81 13.68 21.01 -1.42
N ILE A 82 14.20 20.06 -2.20
CA ILE A 82 15.54 19.47 -1.98
C ILE A 82 16.69 20.42 -2.39
N ALA A 83 16.44 21.43 -3.24
CA ALA A 83 17.50 22.30 -3.79
C ALA A 83 17.07 23.76 -3.95
N GLY A 84 16.68 24.41 -2.84
CA GLY A 84 16.35 25.84 -2.81
C GLY A 84 15.11 26.21 -3.64
N GLN A 85 14.87 27.51 -3.83
CA GLN A 85 13.68 28.05 -4.53
C GLN A 85 13.66 27.79 -6.05
N PHE A 86 14.74 27.23 -6.61
CA PHE A 86 14.95 27.13 -8.06
C PHE A 86 14.56 25.79 -8.68
N ILE A 87 14.25 24.76 -7.87
CA ILE A 87 13.73 23.46 -8.34
C ILE A 87 12.29 23.31 -7.83
N PRO A 88 11.30 22.97 -8.70
CA PRO A 88 9.93 22.76 -8.26
C PRO A 88 9.90 21.69 -7.19
N GLY A 89 9.24 22.00 -6.07
CA GLY A 89 9.23 21.10 -4.94
C GLY A 89 8.47 19.83 -5.25
N ILE A 90 8.91 18.79 -4.57
CA ILE A 90 8.47 17.44 -4.75
C ILE A 90 7.19 17.24 -3.91
N GLN A 91 6.05 17.07 -4.57
CA GLN A 91 4.80 16.80 -3.86
C GLN A 91 4.77 15.38 -3.32
N TYR A 92 4.01 15.15 -2.24
CA TYR A 92 3.76 13.80 -1.73
C TYR A 92 2.87 13.00 -2.69
N TRP A 93 1.79 13.63 -3.17
CA TRP A 93 0.82 13.06 -4.11
C TRP A 93 1.22 13.26 -5.58
N ARG A 94 2.44 12.87 -5.97
CA ARG A 94 3.01 13.20 -7.29
C ARG A 94 2.12 12.78 -8.46
N GLY A 95 1.54 13.76 -9.16
CA GLY A 95 0.67 13.56 -10.33
C GLY A 95 -0.70 12.96 -10.00
N ILE A 96 -0.97 12.59 -8.75
CA ILE A 96 -2.27 12.05 -8.32
C ILE A 96 -3.29 13.19 -8.26
N THR A 97 -2.96 14.30 -7.59
CA THR A 97 -3.85 15.47 -7.49
C THR A 97 -4.21 16.02 -8.86
N ASP A 98 -3.23 16.11 -9.76
CA ASP A 98 -3.42 16.61 -11.13
C ASP A 98 -4.33 15.68 -11.94
N ALA A 99 -4.14 14.36 -11.83
CA ALA A 99 -4.97 13.38 -12.52
C ALA A 99 -6.42 13.38 -12.03
N LEU A 100 -6.63 13.51 -10.71
CA LEU A 100 -7.96 13.64 -10.12
C LEU A 100 -8.65 14.94 -10.58
N ALA A 101 -7.93 16.06 -10.53
CA ALA A 101 -8.43 17.36 -10.98
C ALA A 101 -8.79 17.35 -12.48
N HIS A 102 -7.97 16.69 -13.32
CA HIS A 102 -8.27 16.54 -14.76
C HIS A 102 -9.54 15.71 -15.03
N LYS A 103 -9.97 14.88 -14.08
CA LYS A 103 -11.25 14.17 -14.14
C LYS A 103 -12.41 14.96 -13.50
N GLY A 104 -12.18 16.21 -13.10
CA GLY A 104 -13.18 17.07 -12.48
C GLY A 104 -13.47 16.74 -11.01
N ILE A 105 -12.61 15.92 -10.37
CA ILE A 105 -12.77 15.55 -8.96
C ILE A 105 -12.22 16.69 -8.10
N GLU A 106 -13.05 17.20 -7.18
CA GLU A 106 -12.61 18.20 -6.22
C GLU A 106 -11.73 17.54 -5.15
N VAL A 107 -10.49 18.04 -4.99
CA VAL A 107 -9.51 17.49 -4.07
C VAL A 107 -9.03 18.56 -3.08
N ILE A 108 -9.10 18.23 -1.79
CA ILE A 108 -8.47 18.96 -0.70
C ILE A 108 -7.22 18.19 -0.27
N VAL A 109 -6.05 18.80 -0.41
CA VAL A 109 -4.82 18.28 0.18
C VAL A 109 -4.65 18.88 1.58
N ALA A 110 -4.50 18.04 2.59
CA ALA A 110 -4.31 18.47 3.98
C ALA A 110 -2.93 18.05 4.49
N ALA A 111 -2.18 19.04 4.99
CA ALA A 111 -0.88 18.86 5.61
C ALA A 111 -1.04 18.51 7.08
N VAL A 112 -0.16 17.64 7.58
CA VAL A 112 0.01 17.43 9.01
C VAL A 112 1.48 17.58 9.39
N PRO A 113 1.81 17.90 10.65
CA PRO A 113 3.19 17.90 11.10
C PRO A 113 3.89 16.56 10.79
N PRO A 114 5.10 16.55 10.21
CA PRO A 114 5.74 15.33 9.71
C PRO A 114 6.13 14.34 10.81
N SER A 115 6.31 14.83 12.05
CA SER A 115 6.84 14.07 13.18
C SER A 115 6.03 14.22 14.47
N GLY A 116 4.87 14.86 14.40
CA GLY A 116 3.98 15.06 15.53
C GLY A 116 3.33 13.76 16.01
N SER A 117 2.81 13.78 17.24
CA SER A 117 1.98 12.67 17.72
C SER A 117 0.70 12.55 16.87
N ILE A 118 0.06 11.38 16.89
CA ILE A 118 -1.20 11.17 16.17
C ILE A 118 -2.22 12.23 16.59
N GLU A 119 -2.34 12.54 17.88
CA GLU A 119 -3.26 13.55 18.41
C GLU A 119 -3.01 14.95 17.81
N ALA A 120 -1.75 15.39 17.81
CA ALA A 120 -1.37 16.69 17.25
C ALA A 120 -1.61 16.76 15.74
N ARG A 121 -1.29 15.66 15.02
CA ARG A 121 -1.49 15.55 13.58
C ARG A 121 -2.97 15.52 13.22
N SER A 122 -3.78 14.79 13.97
CA SER A 122 -5.24 14.76 13.83
C SER A 122 -5.90 16.12 14.08
N ALA A 123 -5.45 16.86 15.09
CA ALA A 123 -5.96 18.21 15.35
C ALA A 123 -5.67 19.14 14.17
N LYS A 124 -4.44 19.11 13.64
CA LYS A 124 -4.09 19.91 12.46
C LYS A 124 -4.83 19.48 11.19
N LEU A 125 -5.05 18.17 11.03
CA LEU A 125 -5.85 17.63 9.95
C LEU A 125 -7.28 18.17 9.98
N ALA A 126 -7.93 18.13 11.15
CA ALA A 126 -9.29 18.64 11.32
C ALA A 126 -9.38 20.14 10.96
N GLU A 127 -8.45 20.94 11.47
CA GLU A 127 -8.35 22.38 11.17
C GLU A 127 -8.20 22.62 9.66
N SER A 128 -7.28 21.91 9.01
CA SER A 128 -7.03 22.06 7.57
C SER A 128 -8.26 21.68 6.73
N ILE A 129 -8.99 20.64 7.11
CA ILE A 129 -10.20 20.23 6.39
C ILE A 129 -11.31 21.24 6.62
N ALA A 130 -11.55 21.71 7.85
CA ALA A 130 -12.60 22.68 8.15
C ALA A 130 -12.47 23.96 7.31
N VAL A 131 -11.25 24.50 7.21
CA VAL A 131 -10.96 25.72 6.41
C VAL A 131 -11.23 25.50 4.92
N LYS A 132 -10.86 24.33 4.37
CA LYS A 132 -10.90 24.07 2.93
C LYS A 132 -12.25 23.50 2.46
N ALA A 133 -12.89 22.65 3.26
CA ALA A 133 -14.14 21.98 2.94
C ALA A 133 -15.36 22.90 3.09
N LYS A 134 -15.31 23.91 3.97
CA LYS A 134 -16.38 24.92 4.12
C LYS A 134 -17.79 24.30 4.25
N GLY A 135 -17.95 23.30 5.13
CA GLY A 135 -19.23 22.62 5.34
C GLY A 135 -19.57 21.49 4.38
N LYS A 136 -18.72 21.20 3.38
CA LYS A 136 -18.96 20.10 2.43
C LYS A 136 -18.90 18.73 3.10
N GLN A 137 -19.55 17.76 2.44
CA GLN A 137 -19.36 16.35 2.72
C GLN A 137 -18.06 15.88 2.08
N VAL A 138 -17.28 15.05 2.80
CA VAL A 138 -15.94 14.65 2.38
C VAL A 138 -15.71 13.14 2.48
N ASN A 139 -14.93 12.61 1.55
CA ASN A 139 -14.32 11.28 1.63
C ASN A 139 -12.82 11.41 1.84
N ILE A 140 -12.29 10.78 2.89
CA ILE A 140 -10.90 10.94 3.29
C ILE A 140 -10.10 9.73 2.80
N ILE A 141 -8.95 9.97 2.16
CA ILE A 141 -7.94 8.95 1.85
C ILE A 141 -6.69 9.28 2.67
N ALA A 142 -6.46 8.51 3.74
CA ALA A 142 -5.46 8.81 4.75
C ALA A 142 -5.22 7.61 5.70
N GLY A 143 -4.53 7.84 6.82
CA GLY A 143 -4.18 6.79 7.79
C GLY A 143 -4.73 7.00 9.21
N LEU A 144 -3.89 6.69 10.20
CA LEU A 144 -4.25 6.68 11.62
C LEU A 144 -4.78 8.03 12.13
N ASP A 145 -4.19 9.13 11.67
CA ASP A 145 -4.61 10.47 12.09
C ASP A 145 -6.09 10.73 11.80
N SER A 146 -6.61 10.22 10.68
CA SER A 146 -8.02 10.35 10.33
C SER A 146 -8.90 9.48 11.22
N ARG A 147 -8.48 8.26 11.59
CA ARG A 147 -9.23 7.44 12.56
C ARG A 147 -9.34 8.12 13.92
N TYR A 148 -8.25 8.72 14.40
CA TYR A 148 -8.28 9.46 15.65
C TYR A 148 -9.16 10.71 15.53
N MET A 149 -9.01 11.50 14.47
CA MET A 149 -9.83 12.68 14.21
C MET A 149 -11.33 12.32 14.18
N ILE A 150 -11.71 11.30 13.42
CA ILE A 150 -13.10 10.86 13.29
C ILE A 150 -13.67 10.40 14.63
N SER A 151 -12.93 9.58 15.37
CA SER A 151 -13.45 8.93 16.58
C SER A 151 -13.41 9.83 17.82
N GLN A 152 -12.31 10.56 18.01
CA GLN A 152 -12.02 11.33 19.21
C GLN A 152 -12.32 12.82 19.08
N LEU A 153 -11.97 13.44 17.95
CA LEU A 153 -12.18 14.88 17.77
C LEU A 153 -13.59 15.21 17.27
N ARG A 154 -14.19 14.31 16.47
CA ARG A 154 -15.57 14.42 15.95
C ARG A 154 -15.90 15.83 15.43
N PRO A 155 -15.13 16.35 14.46
CA PRO A 155 -15.35 17.70 13.94
C PRO A 155 -16.75 17.83 13.34
N THR A 156 -17.38 19.00 13.52
CA THR A 156 -18.74 19.29 13.05
C THR A 156 -18.79 20.32 11.91
N ASP A 157 -17.67 20.98 11.61
CA ASP A 157 -17.54 21.97 10.52
C ASP A 157 -17.65 21.37 9.12
N PHE A 158 -17.61 20.05 8.99
CA PHE A 158 -17.76 19.28 7.75
C PHE A 158 -18.27 17.88 8.09
N LYS A 159 -18.89 17.20 7.13
CA LYS A 159 -19.42 15.85 7.33
C LYS A 159 -18.52 14.82 6.66
N ILE A 160 -18.04 13.87 7.43
CA ILE A 160 -17.18 12.78 6.96
C ILE A 160 -18.08 11.62 6.53
N LEU A 161 -17.96 11.18 5.29
CA LEU A 161 -18.74 10.07 4.76
C LEU A 161 -17.96 8.77 4.72
N SER A 162 -16.66 8.86 4.40
CA SER A 162 -15.80 7.68 4.40
C SER A 162 -14.35 7.98 4.77
N LEU A 163 -13.67 6.93 5.22
CA LEU A 163 -12.22 6.85 5.34
C LEU A 163 -11.70 5.64 4.56
N THR A 164 -10.88 5.88 3.54
CA THR A 164 -10.11 4.85 2.85
C THR A 164 -8.66 4.88 3.34
N THR A 165 -8.17 3.78 3.89
CA THR A 165 -6.78 3.64 4.32
C THR A 165 -5.97 2.79 3.35
N ILE A 166 -4.69 3.13 3.18
CA ILE A 166 -3.80 2.45 2.23
C ILE A 166 -2.51 2.12 2.97
N ALA A 167 -2.24 0.84 3.16
CA ALA A 167 -1.07 0.32 3.88
C ALA A 167 -0.88 0.95 5.28
N THR A 168 -1.97 1.30 5.97
CA THR A 168 -1.90 1.94 7.29
C THR A 168 -1.63 0.90 8.38
N PRO A 169 -0.67 1.10 9.30
CA PRO A 169 -0.34 0.12 10.35
C PRO A 169 -1.39 0.13 11.48
N HIS A 170 -2.62 -0.32 11.23
CA HIS A 170 -3.71 -0.30 12.21
C HIS A 170 -3.46 -1.18 13.43
N ARG A 171 -2.57 -2.17 13.32
CA ARG A 171 -2.13 -3.04 14.43
C ARG A 171 -0.64 -2.84 14.74
N GLY A 172 -0.09 -1.71 14.32
CA GLY A 172 1.31 -1.36 14.44
C GLY A 172 2.20 -2.09 13.44
N SER A 173 3.51 -1.98 13.65
CA SER A 173 4.53 -2.66 12.84
C SER A 173 5.59 -3.27 13.76
N ALA A 174 5.92 -4.53 13.51
CA ALA A 174 7.01 -5.23 14.16
C ALA A 174 8.36 -4.57 13.90
N PHE A 175 8.49 -3.79 12.82
CA PHE A 175 9.66 -2.95 12.58
C PHE A 175 9.70 -1.77 13.56
N ALA A 176 8.56 -1.13 13.85
CA ALA A 176 8.49 -0.09 14.87
C ALA A 176 8.85 -0.65 16.26
N ASP A 177 8.34 -1.85 16.60
CA ASP A 177 8.71 -2.54 17.84
C ASP A 177 10.20 -2.85 17.91
N TYR A 178 10.78 -3.36 16.81
CA TYR A 178 12.22 -3.65 16.73
C TYR A 178 13.06 -2.38 16.95
N MET A 179 12.69 -1.27 16.30
CA MET A 179 13.37 0.01 16.45
C MET A 179 13.25 0.52 17.90
N PHE A 180 12.08 0.39 18.51
CA PHE A 180 11.85 0.79 19.89
C PHE A 180 12.68 -0.05 20.89
N GLN A 181 12.68 -1.37 20.73
CA GLN A 181 13.39 -2.33 21.61
C GLN A 181 14.91 -2.28 21.46
N THR A 182 15.41 -2.22 20.22
CA THR A 182 16.86 -2.24 19.93
C THR A 182 17.55 -0.99 20.49
N ILE A 183 16.82 0.13 20.57
CA ILE A 183 17.44 1.41 20.85
C ILE A 183 17.20 1.83 22.31
N GLY A 184 16.03 1.56 22.88
CA GLY A 184 15.68 1.96 24.24
C GLY A 184 15.69 3.49 24.47
N PRO A 185 15.04 4.01 25.51
CA PRO A 185 14.92 5.46 25.72
C PRO A 185 16.27 6.17 25.96
N ARG A 186 17.33 5.44 26.33
CA ARG A 186 18.65 5.99 26.70
C ARG A 186 19.61 6.22 25.52
N ARG A 187 19.30 5.77 24.30
CA ARG A 187 20.18 5.93 23.11
C ARG A 187 19.56 6.81 22.03
N ILE A 188 18.81 7.82 22.43
CA ILE A 188 18.03 8.70 21.55
C ILE A 188 18.90 9.40 20.49
N LYS A 189 20.17 9.72 20.77
CA LYS A 189 21.10 10.26 19.76
C LYS A 189 21.38 9.29 18.60
N ARG A 190 21.44 7.98 18.88
CA ARG A 190 21.62 6.95 17.86
C ARG A 190 20.33 6.71 17.06
N VAL A 191 19.17 6.89 17.72
CA VAL A 191 17.84 6.97 17.08
C VAL A 191 17.88 8.07 16.04
N TYR A 192 18.22 9.31 16.42
CA TYR A 192 18.31 10.43 15.48
C TYR A 192 19.25 10.16 14.31
N SER A 193 20.45 9.60 14.53
CA SER A 193 21.39 9.35 13.41
C SER A 193 20.96 8.24 12.45
N VAL A 194 20.39 7.13 12.96
CA VAL A 194 19.87 6.05 12.10
C VAL A 194 18.58 6.50 11.43
N MET A 195 17.75 7.26 12.13
CA MET A 195 16.49 7.76 11.60
C MET A 195 16.74 8.87 10.57
N GLU A 196 17.64 9.83 10.79
CA GLU A 196 18.13 10.78 9.77
C GLU A 196 18.72 10.06 8.55
N TYR A 197 19.49 8.99 8.74
CA TYR A 197 19.99 8.16 7.64
C TYR A 197 18.86 7.58 6.77
N PHE A 198 17.69 7.31 7.37
CA PHE A 198 16.47 6.90 6.68
C PHE A 198 15.44 8.03 6.47
N GLY A 199 15.78 9.29 6.80
CA GLY A 199 14.92 10.48 6.64
C GLY A 199 13.80 10.66 7.68
N PHE A 200 13.99 10.19 8.92
CA PHE A 200 12.94 10.06 9.93
C PHE A 200 13.17 10.89 11.21
N GLU A 201 12.13 11.54 11.73
CA GLU A 201 12.08 12.26 13.02
C GLU A 201 11.40 11.41 14.12
N THR A 202 11.78 11.58 15.39
CA THR A 202 11.83 10.45 16.36
C THR A 202 10.85 10.50 17.55
N GLY A 203 9.78 11.31 17.50
CA GLY A 203 8.73 11.30 18.53
C GLY A 203 7.56 10.34 18.27
N ALA A 204 7.21 10.13 16.99
CA ALA A 204 5.95 9.51 16.61
C ALA A 204 6.02 8.00 16.32
N PHE A 205 7.22 7.41 16.26
CA PHE A 205 7.38 5.98 15.98
C PHE A 205 6.90 5.07 17.11
N SER A 206 6.95 5.54 18.37
CA SER A 206 6.39 4.80 19.50
C SER A 206 4.89 4.53 19.31
N GLN A 207 4.17 5.48 18.69
CA GLN A 207 2.76 5.34 18.38
C GLN A 207 2.50 4.41 17.18
N LEU A 208 3.52 3.91 16.49
CA LEU A 208 3.39 2.89 15.45
C LEU A 208 3.71 1.47 15.94
N THR A 209 4.07 1.31 17.22
CA THR A 209 4.32 -0.01 17.82
C THR A 209 3.04 -0.84 17.87
N GLN A 210 3.20 -2.17 17.82
CA GLN A 210 2.07 -3.10 17.93
C GLN A 210 1.39 -2.96 19.29
N GLU A 211 2.18 -2.78 20.35
CA GLU A 211 1.71 -2.57 21.72
C GLU A 211 0.84 -1.31 21.83
N TYR A 212 1.33 -0.14 21.38
CA TYR A 212 0.55 1.09 21.44
C TYR A 212 -0.73 0.99 20.61
N MET A 213 -0.65 0.43 19.41
CA MET A 213 -1.81 0.30 18.52
C MET A 213 -2.90 -0.59 19.11
N GLN A 214 -2.54 -1.72 19.73
CA GLN A 214 -3.49 -2.67 20.31
C GLN A 214 -4.05 -2.21 21.65
N ASN A 215 -3.19 -1.68 22.54
CA ASN A 215 -3.57 -1.43 23.93
C ASN A 215 -3.97 0.03 24.20
N SER A 216 -3.60 0.97 23.33
CA SER A 216 -3.87 2.39 23.54
C SER A 216 -4.71 3.01 22.42
N PHE A 217 -4.30 2.85 21.17
CA PHE A 217 -4.94 3.52 20.03
C PHE A 217 -6.31 2.91 19.69
N ASN A 218 -6.35 1.65 19.27
CA ASN A 218 -7.58 1.01 18.80
C ASN A 218 -8.73 1.01 19.82
N PRO A 219 -8.51 0.76 21.12
CA PRO A 219 -9.57 0.86 22.12
C PRO A 219 -10.17 2.27 22.25
N LYS A 220 -9.36 3.31 22.00
CA LYS A 220 -9.79 4.72 22.05
C LYS A 220 -10.37 5.19 20.73
N THR A 221 -10.10 4.52 19.61
CA THR A 221 -10.55 4.96 18.29
C THR A 221 -11.45 3.93 17.62
N PRO A 222 -12.63 3.60 18.22
CA PRO A 222 -13.61 2.77 17.55
C PRO A 222 -14.18 3.49 16.31
N ASP A 223 -14.64 2.69 15.36
CA ASP A 223 -15.29 3.19 14.15
C ASP A 223 -16.63 3.86 14.51
N ILE A 224 -16.91 4.99 13.86
CA ILE A 224 -18.20 5.70 13.95
C ILE A 224 -19.18 5.10 12.95
N PRO A 225 -20.38 4.63 13.37
CA PRO A 225 -21.32 3.92 12.49
C PRO A 225 -21.73 4.66 11.21
N ASP A 226 -21.79 6.00 11.27
CA ASP A 226 -22.21 6.84 10.14
C ASP A 226 -21.10 7.08 9.10
N VAL A 227 -19.89 6.56 9.35
CA VAL A 227 -18.73 6.68 8.45
C VAL A 227 -18.41 5.31 7.86
N ARG A 228 -18.20 5.24 6.55
CA ARG A 228 -17.76 4.01 5.89
C ARG A 228 -16.24 3.89 5.92
N TYR A 229 -15.74 2.71 6.27
CA TYR A 229 -14.30 2.44 6.36
C TYR A 229 -13.89 1.43 5.31
N PHE A 230 -12.91 1.81 4.49
CA PHE A 230 -12.32 0.96 3.48
C PHE A 230 -10.82 0.85 3.71
N SER A 231 -10.21 -0.25 3.30
CA SER A 231 -8.75 -0.36 3.35
C SER A 231 -8.15 -1.20 2.23
N TYR A 232 -6.91 -0.87 1.89
CA TYR A 232 -6.06 -1.60 0.96
C TYR A 232 -4.72 -1.93 1.62
N GLY A 233 -4.24 -3.14 1.38
CA GLY A 233 -2.92 -3.59 1.79
C GLY A 233 -1.96 -3.63 0.61
N ALA A 234 -0.67 -3.78 0.88
CA ALA A 234 0.34 -3.96 -0.14
C ALA A 234 1.35 -5.03 0.29
N SER A 235 2.00 -5.64 -0.70
CA SER A 235 3.04 -6.64 -0.48
C SER A 235 4.14 -6.54 -1.51
N LEU A 236 5.38 -6.67 -1.06
CA LEU A 236 6.58 -6.65 -1.89
C LEU A 236 7.39 -7.91 -1.60
N GLU A 237 8.09 -8.44 -2.60
CA GLU A 237 9.26 -9.30 -2.34
C GLU A 237 10.51 -8.54 -2.78
N PRO A 238 11.25 -7.92 -1.84
CA PRO A 238 12.38 -7.08 -2.20
C PRO A 238 13.58 -7.91 -2.66
N THR A 239 14.33 -7.38 -3.63
CA THR A 239 15.68 -7.88 -3.91
C THR A 239 16.61 -7.51 -2.74
N ARG A 240 17.75 -8.21 -2.61
CA ARG A 240 18.72 -8.00 -1.53
C ARG A 240 19.30 -6.57 -1.46
N TRP A 241 19.21 -5.82 -2.56
CA TRP A 241 19.69 -4.43 -2.66
C TRP A 241 18.60 -3.38 -2.39
N SER A 242 17.37 -3.80 -2.12
CA SER A 242 16.28 -2.89 -1.76
C SER A 242 16.51 -2.26 -0.39
N VAL A 243 16.25 -0.95 -0.27
CA VAL A 243 16.24 -0.25 1.02
C VAL A 243 15.25 -0.84 2.02
N PHE A 244 14.20 -1.50 1.52
CA PHE A 244 13.20 -2.19 2.35
C PHE A 244 13.60 -3.60 2.74
N ALA A 245 14.68 -4.17 2.21
CA ALA A 245 15.04 -5.56 2.53
C ALA A 245 15.22 -5.83 4.04
N PRO A 246 15.88 -4.94 4.83
CA PRO A 246 16.04 -5.16 6.27
C PRO A 246 14.71 -5.10 7.04
N SER A 247 13.92 -4.04 6.84
CA SER A 247 12.63 -3.86 7.53
C SER A 247 11.63 -4.92 7.11
N HIS A 248 11.58 -5.26 5.82
CA HIS A 248 10.77 -6.35 5.29
C HIS A 248 11.10 -7.69 5.95
N ALA A 249 12.39 -8.01 6.13
CA ALA A 249 12.80 -9.26 6.76
C ALA A 249 12.34 -9.35 8.23
N ILE A 250 12.47 -8.26 8.98
CA ILE A 250 12.01 -8.17 10.39
C ILE A 250 10.50 -8.40 10.47
N ILE A 251 9.73 -7.72 9.61
CA ILE A 251 8.27 -7.85 9.58
C ILE A 251 7.87 -9.25 9.09
N LYS A 252 8.51 -9.77 8.04
CA LYS A 252 8.20 -11.11 7.49
C LYS A 252 8.41 -12.22 8.48
N GLN A 253 9.42 -12.09 9.35
CA GLN A 253 9.65 -13.04 10.42
C GLN A 253 8.53 -13.04 11.47
N LYS A 254 7.94 -11.89 11.80
CA LYS A 254 6.98 -11.75 12.89
C LYS A 254 5.51 -11.73 12.44
N GLU A 255 5.22 -11.01 11.36
CA GLU A 255 3.86 -10.72 10.86
C GLU A 255 3.59 -11.29 9.46
N GLY A 256 4.61 -11.78 8.75
CA GLY A 256 4.46 -12.36 7.41
C GLY A 256 4.49 -11.32 6.28
N VAL A 257 3.68 -11.54 5.24
CA VAL A 257 3.73 -10.75 4.00
C VAL A 257 3.52 -9.27 4.28
N ASN A 258 4.37 -8.42 3.70
CA ASN A 258 4.40 -6.98 3.97
C ASN A 258 4.94 -6.17 2.79
N ASP A 259 4.75 -4.86 2.83
CA ASP A 259 5.17 -3.91 1.79
C ASP A 259 6.56 -3.29 2.03
N GLY A 260 7.27 -3.77 3.06
CA GLY A 260 8.53 -3.22 3.54
C GLY A 260 8.43 -2.47 4.86
N LEU A 261 7.26 -1.98 5.26
CA LEU A 261 7.06 -1.23 6.52
C LEU A 261 5.83 -1.70 7.31
N VAL A 262 4.81 -2.20 6.62
CA VAL A 262 3.52 -2.60 7.21
C VAL A 262 3.12 -3.97 6.68
N SER A 263 2.73 -4.86 7.59
CA SER A 263 2.20 -6.17 7.23
C SER A 263 0.81 -6.05 6.59
N VAL A 264 0.48 -6.98 5.69
CA VAL A 264 -0.86 -7.05 5.10
C VAL A 264 -1.91 -7.17 6.20
N GLN A 265 -1.67 -8.00 7.22
CA GLN A 265 -2.59 -8.16 8.34
C GLN A 265 -2.81 -6.86 9.13
N SER A 266 -1.75 -6.09 9.39
CA SER A 266 -1.85 -4.80 10.08
C SER A 266 -2.60 -3.76 9.24
N SER A 267 -2.51 -3.83 7.90
CA SER A 267 -3.18 -2.91 6.99
C SER A 267 -4.70 -3.05 6.87
N ARG A 268 -5.26 -4.19 7.30
CA ARG A 268 -6.70 -4.47 7.16
C ARG A 268 -7.55 -3.70 8.16
N TRP A 269 -8.55 -2.97 7.67
CA TRP A 269 -9.53 -2.26 8.48
C TRP A 269 -10.86 -2.04 7.74
N GLY A 270 -11.99 -2.07 8.45
CA GLY A 270 -13.30 -1.93 7.82
C GLY A 270 -13.52 -2.95 6.69
N ASP A 271 -14.08 -2.48 5.57
CA ASP A 271 -14.22 -3.25 4.34
C ASP A 271 -12.89 -3.29 3.56
N TYR A 272 -12.18 -4.42 3.71
CA TYR A 272 -10.88 -4.64 3.09
C TYR A 272 -11.02 -4.97 1.61
N LYS A 273 -10.59 -4.05 0.74
CA LYS A 273 -10.78 -4.14 -0.71
C LYS A 273 -9.75 -5.02 -1.42
N GLY A 274 -8.60 -5.29 -0.79
CA GLY A 274 -7.60 -6.24 -1.31
C GLY A 274 -6.15 -5.84 -1.07
N THR A 275 -5.25 -6.73 -1.49
CA THR A 275 -3.80 -6.62 -1.34
C THR A 275 -3.13 -6.37 -2.69
N LEU A 276 -2.44 -5.24 -2.83
CA LEU A 276 -1.61 -4.91 -3.99
C LEU A 276 -0.34 -5.76 -4.01
N ILE A 277 -0.13 -6.52 -5.09
CA ILE A 277 0.98 -7.47 -5.21
C ILE A 277 2.18 -6.85 -5.94
N GLY A 278 3.36 -6.96 -5.34
CA GLY A 278 4.61 -6.44 -5.92
C GLY A 278 4.77 -4.93 -5.72
N VAL A 279 4.05 -4.36 -4.76
CA VAL A 279 3.98 -2.93 -4.48
C VAL A 279 4.61 -2.67 -3.12
N SER A 280 5.64 -1.82 -3.09
CA SER A 280 6.26 -1.35 -1.84
C SER A 280 5.51 -0.16 -1.25
N HIS A 281 5.80 0.16 0.01
CA HIS A 281 5.19 1.32 0.68
C HIS A 281 5.41 2.65 -0.07
N LEU A 282 6.55 2.83 -0.76
CA LEU A 282 6.83 4.04 -1.57
C LEU A 282 6.18 4.03 -2.96
N ASP A 283 5.89 2.85 -3.52
CA ASP A 283 5.21 2.75 -4.81
C ASP A 283 3.77 3.31 -4.71
N LEU A 284 3.14 3.17 -3.54
CA LEU A 284 1.77 3.64 -3.26
C LEU A 284 1.60 5.16 -3.44
N ILE A 285 2.63 5.94 -3.12
CA ILE A 285 2.62 7.41 -3.26
C ILE A 285 3.35 7.89 -4.52
N ASN A 286 3.67 6.99 -5.46
CA ASN A 286 4.36 7.28 -6.73
C ASN A 286 5.80 7.82 -6.57
N TRP A 287 6.51 7.42 -5.51
CA TRP A 287 7.85 7.95 -5.22
C TRP A 287 9.00 7.20 -5.88
N THR A 288 8.77 5.97 -6.30
CA THR A 288 9.84 5.04 -6.71
C THR A 288 10.32 5.23 -8.16
N ASN A 289 10.54 6.44 -8.68
CA ASN A 289 10.29 6.57 -10.12
C ASN A 289 11.02 7.67 -10.95
N ARG A 290 12.30 7.40 -11.29
CA ARG A 290 12.91 7.72 -12.62
C ARG A 290 13.90 6.65 -13.10
N LEU A 291 14.83 6.21 -12.24
CA LEU A 291 15.74 5.11 -12.59
C LEU A 291 15.00 3.79 -12.81
N LYS A 292 14.05 3.45 -11.92
CA LYS A 292 13.26 2.21 -12.02
C LYS A 292 12.42 2.17 -13.30
N TRP A 293 11.78 3.28 -13.66
CA TRP A 293 11.10 3.44 -14.96
C TRP A 293 12.04 3.19 -16.14
N PHE A 294 13.20 3.86 -16.15
CA PHE A 294 14.19 3.75 -17.22
C PHE A 294 14.70 2.31 -17.36
N PHE A 295 15.04 1.66 -16.25
CA PHE A 295 15.47 0.26 -16.25
C PHE A 295 14.36 -0.69 -16.73
N TRP A 296 13.09 -0.48 -16.35
CA TRP A 296 11.97 -1.33 -16.78
C TRP A 296 11.63 -1.19 -18.26
N GLU A 297 11.73 0.02 -18.80
CA GLU A 297 11.57 0.31 -20.22
C GLU A 297 12.69 -0.34 -21.05
N LEU A 298 13.91 -0.37 -20.50
CA LEU A 298 15.06 -1.05 -21.10
C LEU A 298 14.97 -2.59 -21.04
N THR A 299 14.43 -3.14 -19.95
CA THR A 299 14.34 -4.60 -19.73
C THR A 299 13.04 -5.22 -20.23
N GLY A 300 12.13 -4.44 -20.82
CA GLY A 300 10.83 -4.92 -21.30
C GLY A 300 9.93 -5.50 -20.19
N SER A 301 10.18 -5.12 -18.93
CA SER A 301 9.45 -5.67 -17.78
C SER A 301 8.09 -4.96 -17.65
N LYS A 302 6.99 -5.73 -17.62
CA LYS A 302 5.64 -5.19 -17.49
C LYS A 302 5.48 -4.41 -16.18
N ARG A 303 4.86 -3.23 -16.28
CA ARG A 303 4.37 -2.47 -15.13
C ARG A 303 3.24 -3.26 -14.48
N ASN A 304 3.35 -3.56 -13.20
CA ASN A 304 2.26 -4.23 -12.47
C ASN A 304 1.41 -3.25 -11.66
N PHE A 305 1.88 -2.01 -11.44
CA PHE A 305 1.17 -1.02 -10.65
C PHE A 305 1.43 0.42 -11.12
N ASN A 306 0.37 1.22 -11.17
CA ASN A 306 0.37 2.65 -11.44
C ASN A 306 -0.47 3.35 -10.37
N ALA A 307 0.18 4.16 -9.53
CA ALA A 307 -0.48 4.86 -8.44
C ALA A 307 -1.63 5.77 -8.94
N ILE A 308 -1.49 6.43 -10.09
CA ILE A 308 -2.56 7.27 -10.64
C ILE A 308 -3.79 6.42 -10.98
N ALA A 309 -3.59 5.27 -11.63
CA ALA A 309 -4.68 4.35 -11.95
C ALA A 309 -5.38 3.84 -10.68
N PHE A 310 -4.61 3.57 -9.63
CA PHE A 310 -5.12 3.14 -8.33
C PHE A 310 -5.96 4.22 -7.63
N TYR A 311 -5.49 5.46 -7.54
CA TYR A 311 -6.26 6.54 -6.91
C TYR A 311 -7.52 6.91 -7.68
N LEU A 312 -7.48 6.84 -9.02
CA LEU A 312 -8.67 6.97 -9.85
C LEU A 312 -9.66 5.83 -9.59
N ASP A 313 -9.18 4.61 -9.37
CA ASP A 313 -10.02 3.46 -9.04
C ASP A 313 -10.68 3.58 -7.66
N ILE A 314 -9.97 4.11 -6.66
CA ILE A 314 -10.58 4.44 -5.36
C ILE A 314 -11.72 5.44 -5.54
N CYS A 315 -11.52 6.49 -6.35
CA CYS A 315 -12.57 7.48 -6.60
C CYS A 315 -13.77 6.87 -7.34
N ASP A 316 -13.53 5.99 -8.31
CA ASP A 316 -14.57 5.23 -9.02
C ASP A 316 -15.32 4.27 -8.08
N MET A 317 -14.63 3.64 -7.13
CA MET A 317 -15.24 2.83 -6.08
C MET A 317 -16.14 3.69 -5.18
N LEU A 318 -15.65 4.84 -4.71
CA LEU A 318 -16.45 5.77 -3.90
C LEU A 318 -17.70 6.24 -4.66
N ALA A 319 -17.57 6.59 -5.94
CA ALA A 319 -18.70 6.98 -6.77
C ALA A 319 -19.79 5.89 -6.85
N LYS A 320 -19.39 4.63 -6.99
CA LYS A 320 -20.30 3.47 -7.05
C LYS A 320 -20.98 3.17 -5.72
N GLU A 321 -20.36 3.58 -4.62
CA GLU A 321 -20.88 3.45 -3.26
C GLU A 321 -21.79 4.64 -2.87
N ASP A 322 -22.10 5.52 -3.83
CA ASP A 322 -22.81 6.79 -3.66
C ASP A 322 -22.12 7.76 -2.67
N LEU A 323 -20.79 7.72 -2.69
CA LEU A 323 -19.89 8.58 -1.93
C LEU A 323 -19.22 9.61 -2.86
#